data_AF-A0A7X6VH02-F1
#
_entry.id   AF-A0A7X6VH02-F1
#
_cell.length_a   1.000
_cell.length_b   1.000
_cell.length_c   1.000
_cell.angle_alpha   90.00
_cell.angle_beta   90.00
_cell.angle_gamma   90.00
#
_symmetry.space_group_name_H-M   'P 1'
#
loop_
_entity.id
_entity.type
_entity.pdbx_description
1 polymer ?
#
loop_
_entity_poly.entity_id
_entity_poly.type
_entity_poly.pdbx_seq_one_letter_code
_entity_poly.pdbx_strand_id
1 'polypeptide(L)'
;MLEQRIKTGLAITQKHLSLCDENLRKAEVSSRNSFVEKAIEYYAGYLNAELNSRYFESAFASKAQQKVEQIGKSLGTGQFKIAVELALISHILASQAKISGEDFRRLRDKCEYDIRHLEGIQKFEEAYKFQHSEDE
;
A
#
# COMPACT_ATOMS: atom_id res chain seq x y z
N MET A 1 -17.93 -9.93 -38.09
CA MET A 1 -17.51 -10.34 -39.45
C MET A 1 -16.12 -10.92 -39.32
N LEU A 2 -15.84 -12.11 -39.86
CA LEU A 2 -14.47 -12.64 -39.89
C LEU A 2 -13.64 -11.76 -40.84
N GLU A 3 -12.61 -11.11 -40.32
CA GLU A 3 -11.70 -10.31 -41.13
C GLU A 3 -11.03 -11.20 -42.19
N GLN A 4 -10.99 -10.71 -43.42
CA GLN A 4 -10.40 -11.45 -44.53
C GLN A 4 -8.87 -11.33 -44.47
N ARG A 5 -8.18 -12.47 -44.30
CA ARG A 5 -6.71 -12.51 -44.34
C ARG A 5 -6.18 -12.19 -45.74
N ILE A 6 -5.29 -11.21 -45.82
CA ILE A 6 -4.57 -10.84 -47.03
C ILE A 6 -3.22 -11.55 -47.04
N LYS A 7 -2.88 -12.22 -48.15
CA LYS A 7 -1.56 -12.83 -48.32
C LYS A 7 -0.53 -11.74 -48.61
N THR A 8 0.27 -11.41 -47.60
CA THR A 8 1.44 -10.55 -47.74
C THR A 8 2.69 -11.41 -47.85
N GLY A 9 3.64 -11.01 -48.70
CA GLY A 9 4.94 -11.69 -48.78
C GLY A 9 5.81 -11.24 -47.60
N LEU A 10 6.16 -12.16 -46.70
CA LEU A 10 7.09 -11.91 -45.60
C LEU A 10 8.27 -12.88 -45.71
N ALA A 11 9.49 -12.33 -45.83
CA ALA A 11 10.72 -13.12 -45.77
C ALA A 11 11.19 -13.22 -44.31
N ILE A 12 11.24 -14.43 -43.77
CA ILE A 12 11.71 -14.71 -42.40
C ILE A 12 12.76 -15.83 -42.44
N THR A 13 13.70 -15.80 -41.51
CA THR A 13 14.74 -16.83 -41.46
C THR A 13 14.21 -18.13 -40.87
N GLN A 14 14.88 -19.25 -41.20
CA GLN A 14 14.50 -20.58 -40.70
C GLN A 14 14.50 -20.64 -39.16
N LYS A 15 15.43 -19.95 -38.50
CA LYS A 15 15.49 -19.85 -37.03
C LYS A 15 14.19 -19.28 -36.44
N HIS A 16 13.65 -18.21 -37.02
CA HIS A 16 12.43 -17.57 -36.52
C HIS A 16 11.19 -18.40 -36.83
N LEU A 17 11.17 -19.13 -37.95
CA LEU A 17 10.13 -20.13 -38.24
C LEU A 17 10.10 -21.23 -37.19
N SER A 18 11.26 -21.82 -36.87
CA SER A 18 11.37 -22.84 -35.83
C SER A 18 10.93 -22.32 -34.46
N LEU A 19 11.33 -21.08 -34.11
CA LEU A 19 10.90 -20.45 -32.87
C LEU A 19 9.37 -20.25 -32.81
N CYS A 20 8.74 -19.87 -33.92
CA CYS A 20 7.28 -19.76 -34.01
C CYS A 20 6.62 -21.13 -33.77
N ASP A 21 7.11 -22.18 -34.44
CA ASP A 21 6.57 -23.54 -34.34
C ASP A 21 6.66 -24.13 -32.93
N GLU A 22 7.81 -23.97 -32.28
CA GLU A 22 8.06 -24.45 -30.92
C GLU A 22 7.13 -23.80 -29.88
N ASN A 23 6.57 -22.62 -30.19
CA ASN A 23 5.78 -21.83 -29.25
C ASN A 23 4.28 -21.73 -29.63
N LEU A 24 3.81 -22.38 -30.70
CA LEU A 24 2.39 -22.37 -31.08
C LEU A 24 1.47 -22.81 -29.93
N ARG A 25 1.82 -23.89 -29.23
CA ARG A 25 1.06 -24.39 -28.07
C ARG A 25 1.08 -23.41 -26.91
N LYS A 26 2.23 -22.81 -26.61
CA LYS A 26 2.36 -21.84 -25.50
C LYS A 26 1.57 -20.56 -25.76
N ALA A 27 1.47 -20.17 -27.02
CA ALA A 27 0.68 -19.01 -27.46
C ALA A 27 -0.81 -19.35 -27.68
N GLU A 28 -1.23 -20.60 -27.42
CA GLU A 28 -2.62 -21.06 -27.59
C GLU A 28 -3.18 -20.79 -29.00
N VAL A 29 -2.38 -21.07 -30.02
CA VAL A 29 -2.76 -20.88 -31.43
C VAL A 29 -2.51 -22.14 -32.26
N SER A 30 -3.32 -22.33 -33.29
CA SER A 30 -3.27 -23.50 -34.17
C SER A 30 -2.50 -23.25 -35.47
N SER A 31 -2.04 -22.02 -35.73
CA SER A 31 -1.33 -21.67 -36.98
C SER A 31 -0.28 -20.60 -36.77
N ARG A 32 0.77 -20.64 -37.61
CA ARG A 32 1.80 -19.61 -37.67
C ARG A 32 1.22 -18.23 -37.96
N ASN A 33 0.16 -18.14 -38.78
CA ASN A 33 -0.50 -16.87 -39.08
C ASN A 33 -1.09 -16.27 -37.80
N SER A 34 -1.84 -17.06 -37.02
CA SER A 34 -2.39 -16.61 -35.74
C SER A 34 -1.31 -16.26 -34.71
N PHE A 35 -0.18 -16.97 -34.74
CA PHE A 35 0.97 -16.64 -33.90
C PHE A 35 1.57 -15.26 -34.26
N VAL A 36 1.77 -15.01 -35.57
CA VAL A 36 2.32 -13.75 -36.07
C VAL A 36 1.34 -12.59 -35.83
N GLU A 37 0.03 -12.79 -36.03
CA GLU A 37 -1.01 -11.81 -35.70
C GLU A 37 -0.92 -11.39 -34.22
N LYS A 38 -0.91 -12.36 -33.28
CA LYS A 38 -0.71 -12.08 -31.84
C LYS A 38 0.62 -11.38 -31.54
N ALA A 39 1.70 -11.75 -32.24
CA ALA A 39 3.01 -11.13 -32.03
C ALA A 39 3.04 -9.66 -32.49
N ILE A 40 2.35 -9.34 -33.60
CA ILE A 40 2.19 -7.97 -34.10
C ILE A 40 1.41 -7.13 -33.10
N GLU A 41 0.26 -7.63 -32.64
CA GLU A 41 -0.56 -6.97 -31.61
C GLU A 41 0.24 -6.71 -30.33
N TYR A 42 0.98 -7.72 -29.87
CA TYR A 42 1.81 -7.62 -28.68
C TYR A 42 2.91 -6.55 -28.81
N TYR A 43 3.68 -6.57 -29.92
CA TYR A 43 4.79 -5.64 -30.10
C TYR A 43 4.31 -4.21 -30.39
N ALA A 44 3.23 -4.05 -31.15
CA ALA A 44 2.58 -2.74 -31.33
C ALA A 44 2.03 -2.22 -30.00
N GLY A 45 1.42 -3.09 -29.19
CA GLY A 45 0.98 -2.79 -27.83
C GLY A 45 2.13 -2.34 -26.93
N TYR A 46 3.27 -3.03 -26.96
CA TYR A 46 4.48 -2.65 -26.22
C TYR A 46 4.99 -1.27 -26.64
N LEU A 47 5.13 -0.99 -27.94
CA LEU A 47 5.59 0.32 -28.43
C LEU A 47 4.63 1.46 -28.06
N ASN A 48 3.32 1.22 -28.17
CA ASN A 48 2.30 2.19 -27.76
C ASN A 48 2.27 2.38 -26.24
N ALA A 49 2.47 1.32 -25.47
CA ALA A 49 2.57 1.39 -24.02
C ALA A 49 3.84 2.13 -23.58
N GLU A 50 4.98 1.95 -24.23
CA GLU A 50 6.23 2.66 -23.92
C GLU A 50 6.11 4.19 -24.10
N LEU A 51 5.38 4.63 -25.15
CA LEU A 51 5.01 6.03 -25.36
C LEU A 51 4.04 6.58 -24.30
N ASN A 52 3.11 5.75 -23.80
CA ASN A 52 2.13 6.12 -22.78
C ASN A 52 2.63 5.90 -21.33
N SER A 53 3.63 5.05 -21.10
CA SER A 53 4.15 4.68 -19.78
C SER A 53 4.77 5.86 -19.08
N ARG A 54 5.53 6.70 -19.80
CA ARG A 54 6.09 7.95 -19.24
C ARG A 54 5.00 8.92 -18.77
N TYR A 55 3.86 8.97 -19.44
CA TYR A 55 2.71 9.80 -19.04
C TYR A 55 1.90 9.14 -17.91
N PHE A 56 1.74 7.82 -17.97
CA PHE A 56 1.03 7.04 -16.96
C PHE A 56 1.77 6.99 -15.62
N GLU A 57 3.09 6.76 -15.63
CA GLU A 57 3.95 6.74 -14.43
C GLU A 57 3.95 8.09 -13.73
N SER A 58 4.09 9.19 -14.47
CA SER A 58 4.08 10.54 -13.91
C SER A 58 2.71 10.95 -13.37
N ALA A 59 1.63 10.65 -14.10
CA ALA A 59 0.26 10.92 -13.64
C ALA A 59 -0.14 10.03 -12.45
N PHE A 60 0.26 8.76 -12.45
CA PHE A 60 0.03 7.84 -11.33
C PHE A 60 0.82 8.26 -10.10
N ALA A 61 2.12 8.55 -10.24
CA ALA A 61 2.95 9.05 -9.14
C ALA A 61 2.41 10.36 -8.57
N SER A 62 1.97 11.29 -9.42
CA SER A 62 1.34 12.54 -8.98
C SER A 62 0.04 12.31 -8.20
N LYS A 63 -0.85 11.42 -8.68
CA LYS A 63 -2.08 11.08 -7.96
C LYS A 63 -1.82 10.33 -6.65
N ALA A 64 -0.82 9.45 -6.64
CA ALA A 64 -0.40 8.74 -5.43
C ALA A 64 0.13 9.73 -4.40
N GLN A 65 1.02 10.65 -4.80
CA GLN A 65 1.55 11.71 -3.94
C GLN A 65 0.43 12.60 -3.38
N GLN A 66 -0.51 13.01 -4.23
CA GLN A 66 -1.65 13.82 -3.80
C GLN A 66 -2.54 13.08 -2.78
N LYS A 67 -2.78 11.78 -2.98
CA LYS A 67 -3.52 10.97 -2.01
C LYS A 67 -2.78 10.84 -0.68
N VAL A 68 -1.47 10.59 -0.70
CA VAL A 68 -0.64 10.53 0.52
C VAL A 68 -0.68 11.87 1.26
N GLU A 69 -0.58 12.99 0.55
CA GLU A 69 -0.67 14.32 1.15
C GLU A 69 -2.05 14.58 1.76
N GLN A 70 -3.13 14.17 1.08
CA GLN A 70 -4.50 14.29 1.60
C GLN A 70 -4.71 13.43 2.85
N ILE A 71 -4.18 12.20 2.87
CA ILE A 71 -4.18 11.33 4.05
C ILE A 71 -3.40 12.01 5.18
N GLY A 72 -2.21 12.54 4.92
CA GLY A 72 -1.42 13.26 5.92
C GLY A 72 -2.17 14.45 6.53
N LYS A 73 -2.84 15.27 5.70
CA LYS A 73 -3.67 16.40 6.17
C LYS A 73 -4.85 15.94 7.03
N SER A 74 -5.56 14.90 6.58
CA SER A 74 -6.71 14.36 7.31
C SER A 74 -6.27 13.74 8.65
N LEU A 75 -5.18 12.97 8.64
CA LEU A 75 -4.60 12.36 9.83
C LEU A 75 -4.13 13.43 10.82
N GLY A 76 -3.41 14.46 10.36
CA GLY A 76 -2.96 15.55 11.22
C GLY A 76 -4.13 16.34 11.83
N THR A 77 -5.18 16.59 11.06
CA THR A 77 -6.41 17.23 11.57
C THR A 77 -7.11 16.36 12.60
N GLY A 78 -7.21 15.05 12.35
CA GLY A 78 -7.80 14.09 13.29
C GLY A 78 -7.00 14.00 14.59
N GLN A 79 -5.67 13.90 14.49
CA GLN A 79 -4.76 13.90 15.64
C GLN A 79 -4.90 15.17 16.47
N PHE A 80 -4.99 16.34 15.83
CA PHE A 80 -5.21 17.60 16.55
C PHE A 80 -6.52 17.60 17.34
N LYS A 81 -7.63 17.16 16.73
CA LYS A 81 -8.93 17.06 17.43
C LYS A 81 -8.87 16.10 18.61
N ILE A 82 -8.28 14.93 18.42
CA ILE A 82 -8.09 13.94 19.51
C ILE A 82 -7.22 14.52 20.63
N ALA A 83 -6.15 15.25 20.28
CA ALA A 83 -5.28 15.88 21.28
C ALA A 83 -6.03 16.94 22.11
N VAL A 84 -6.92 17.72 21.49
CA VAL A 84 -7.79 18.68 22.20
C VAL A 84 -8.71 17.95 23.17
N GLU A 85 -9.43 16.93 22.72
CA GLU A 85 -10.34 16.16 23.59
C GLU A 85 -9.58 15.43 24.72
N LEU A 86 -8.41 14.87 24.43
CA LEU A 86 -7.57 14.21 25.44
C LEU A 86 -7.07 15.22 26.49
N ALA A 87 -6.71 16.43 26.08
CA ALA A 87 -6.33 17.50 27.01
C ALA A 87 -7.51 17.88 27.92
N LEU A 88 -8.71 18.06 27.36
CA LEU A 88 -9.92 18.36 28.13
C LEU A 88 -10.21 17.26 29.16
N ILE A 89 -10.21 15.99 28.75
CA ILE A 89 -10.41 14.85 29.64
C ILE A 89 -9.33 14.81 30.72
N SER A 90 -8.06 15.06 30.36
CA SER A 90 -6.94 15.07 31.31
C SER A 90 -7.12 16.16 32.36
N HIS A 91 -7.54 17.37 31.97
CA HIS A 91 -7.82 18.45 32.92
C HIS A 91 -9.02 18.15 33.82
N ILE A 92 -10.11 17.60 33.27
CA ILE A 92 -11.28 17.17 34.06
C ILE A 92 -10.85 16.10 35.07
N LEU A 93 -10.14 15.06 34.64
CA LEU A 93 -9.63 14.01 35.52
C LEU A 93 -8.68 14.56 36.56
N ALA A 94 -7.74 15.44 36.22
CA ALA A 94 -6.83 16.05 37.18
C ALA A 94 -7.56 16.88 38.25
N SER A 95 -8.68 17.53 37.90
CA SER A 95 -9.50 18.25 38.87
C SER A 95 -10.30 17.34 39.82
N GLN A 96 -10.61 16.11 39.39
CA GLN A 96 -11.42 15.17 40.16
C GLN A 96 -10.57 14.12 40.91
N ALA A 97 -9.41 13.78 40.34
CA ALA A 97 -8.53 12.76 40.87
C ALA A 97 -7.78 13.29 42.09
N LYS A 98 -7.89 12.57 43.21
CA LYS A 98 -7.12 12.82 44.43
C LYS A 98 -5.79 12.06 44.38
N ILE A 99 -4.95 12.39 43.40
CA ILE A 99 -3.62 11.79 43.23
C ILE A 99 -2.55 12.75 43.73
N SER A 100 -1.57 12.25 44.48
CA SER A 100 -0.42 13.06 44.87
C SER A 100 0.50 13.32 43.67
N GLY A 101 1.28 14.40 43.72
CA GLY A 101 2.26 14.67 42.66
C GLY A 101 3.35 13.61 42.54
N GLU A 102 3.62 12.86 43.62
CA GLU A 102 4.57 11.75 43.65
C GLU A 102 4.01 10.50 42.96
N ASP A 103 2.78 10.12 43.30
CA ASP A 103 2.09 8.98 42.66
C ASP A 103 1.90 9.21 41.17
N PHE A 104 1.58 10.44 40.76
CA PHE A 104 1.48 10.80 39.35
C PHE A 104 2.82 10.62 38.61
N ARG A 105 3.94 11.02 39.22
CA ARG A 105 5.28 10.80 38.62
C ARG A 105 5.58 9.31 38.48
N ARG A 106 5.33 8.52 39.54
CA ARG A 106 5.50 7.06 39.51
C ARG A 106 4.68 6.41 38.39
N LEU A 107 3.41 6.81 38.24
CA LEU A 107 2.54 6.31 37.18
C LEU A 107 3.05 6.72 35.79
N ARG A 108 3.49 7.98 35.63
CA ARG A 108 4.05 8.47 34.37
C ARG A 108 5.29 7.67 33.94
N ASP A 109 6.20 7.41 34.88
CA ASP A 109 7.42 6.65 34.62
C ASP A 109 7.11 5.20 34.22
N LYS A 110 6.12 4.57 34.87
CA LYS A 110 5.63 3.23 34.48
C LYS A 110 5.05 3.22 33.06
N CYS A 111 4.18 4.18 32.74
CA CYS A 111 3.57 4.28 31.42
C CYS A 111 4.64 4.53 30.32
N GLU A 112 5.62 5.40 30.58
CA GLU A 112 6.73 5.61 29.65
C GLU A 112 7.57 4.35 29.44
N TYR A 113 7.87 3.63 30.53
CA TYR A 113 8.58 2.36 30.46
C TYR A 113 7.80 1.35 29.60
N ASP A 114 6.51 1.18 29.85
CA ASP A 114 5.68 0.21 29.13
C ASP A 114 5.60 0.52 27.63
N ILE A 115 5.37 1.79 27.25
CA ILE A 115 5.32 2.19 25.84
C ILE A 115 6.63 1.88 25.12
N ARG A 116 7.79 2.11 25.78
CA ARG A 116 9.11 1.85 25.18
C ARG A 116 9.40 0.36 25.02
N HIS A 117 8.89 -0.50 25.90
CA HIS A 117 9.25 -1.92 25.95
C HIS A 117 8.18 -2.86 25.34
N LEU A 118 6.92 -2.43 25.23
CA LEU A 118 5.81 -3.23 24.69
C LEU A 118 5.49 -2.92 23.22
N GLU A 119 6.44 -2.34 22.47
CA GLU A 119 6.21 -1.85 21.10
C GLU A 119 4.97 -0.93 20.98
N GLY A 120 4.65 -0.20 22.06
CA GLY A 120 3.52 0.72 22.11
C GLY A 120 2.15 0.10 22.41
N ILE A 121 2.05 -1.20 22.73
CA ILE A 121 0.77 -1.85 23.05
C ILE A 121 0.59 -1.99 24.56
N GLN A 122 -0.12 -1.03 25.17
CA GLN A 122 -0.58 -1.16 26.57
C GLN A 122 -1.87 -1.97 26.62
N LYS A 123 -1.89 -3.06 27.39
CA LYS A 123 -3.12 -3.83 27.65
C LYS A 123 -3.83 -3.32 28.90
N PHE A 124 -5.16 -3.36 28.88
CA PHE A 124 -5.96 -2.92 30.02
C PHE A 124 -5.70 -3.79 31.25
N GLU A 125 -5.55 -5.10 31.08
CA GLU A 125 -5.30 -6.05 32.17
C GLU A 125 -3.99 -5.75 32.89
N GLU A 126 -2.97 -5.29 32.17
CA GLU A 126 -1.66 -4.94 32.74
C GLU A 126 -1.73 -3.62 33.52
N ALA A 127 -2.43 -2.62 32.97
CA ALA A 127 -2.70 -1.38 33.68
C ALA A 127 -3.54 -1.63 34.94
N TYR A 128 -4.58 -2.48 34.86
CA TYR A 128 -5.42 -2.85 35.99
C TYR A 128 -4.63 -3.51 37.10
N LYS A 129 -3.79 -4.52 36.76
CA LYS A 129 -2.91 -5.18 37.73
C LYS A 129 -1.98 -4.20 38.43
N PHE A 130 -1.33 -3.30 37.69
CA PHE A 130 -0.43 -2.30 38.27
C PHE A 130 -1.13 -1.37 39.27
N GLN A 131 -2.39 -0.99 39.00
CA GLN A 131 -3.16 -0.12 39.90
C GLN A 131 -3.69 -0.83 41.14
N HIS A 132 -3.75 -2.16 41.13
CA HIS A 132 -4.32 -2.99 42.20
C HIS A 132 -3.28 -3.94 42.83
N SER A 133 -1.99 -3.77 42.53
CA SER A 133 -0.92 -4.64 43.03
C SER A 133 -0.37 -4.25 44.41
N GLU A 134 -1.08 -3.42 45.19
CA GLU A 134 -0.75 -3.09 46.58
C GLU A 134 -1.86 -3.55 47.54
N ASP A 135 -2.27 -4.82 47.42
CA ASP A 135 -3.11 -5.54 48.40
C ASP A 135 -2.58 -6.98 48.68
N GLU A 136 -1.25 -7.19 48.59
CA GLU A 136 -0.54 -8.35 49.18
C GLU A 136 0.82 -7.94 49.77
#